data_AF-A0A1J7GV74-F1
#
_entry.id   AF-A0A1J7GV74-F1
#
_cell.length_a   1.000
_cell.length_b   1.000
_cell.length_c   1.000
_cell.angle_alpha   90.00
_cell.angle_beta   90.00
_cell.angle_gamma   90.00
#
_symmetry.space_group_name_H-M   'P 1'
#
loop_
_entity.id
_entity.type
_entity.pdbx_description
1 polymer ?
#
loop_
_entity_poly.entity_id
_entity_poly.type
_entity_poly.pdbx_seq_one_letter_code
_entity_poly.pdbx_strand_id
1 'polypeptide(L)'
;MNMMSYNSNNSSGGGGGYGHGGGEDMNVKPAWLERLMAETFFGGCGVHQNQRKNEKNIFCLHCCLSICPHCLSSHRPHPLLQGN
;
A
#
# COMPACT_ATOMS: atom_id res chain seq x y z
N MET A 1 41.15 -52.66 16.16
CA MET A 1 39.92 -51.98 15.70
C MET A 1 40.03 -51.82 14.20
N ASN A 2 39.15 -52.47 13.46
CA ASN A 2 39.29 -52.76 12.03
C ASN A 2 38.48 -51.76 11.17
N MET A 3 38.97 -51.57 9.94
CA MET A 3 38.32 -51.03 8.72
C MET A 3 38.26 -49.50 8.50
N MET A 4 39.21 -49.01 7.70
CA MET A 4 38.97 -47.97 6.69
C MET A 4 38.33 -48.61 5.47
N SER A 5 37.20 -48.08 4.97
CA SER A 5 36.80 -48.07 3.55
C SER A 5 35.44 -47.37 3.40
N TYR A 6 35.43 -46.06 3.14
CA TYR A 6 34.31 -45.45 2.43
C TYR A 6 34.86 -44.75 1.18
N ASN A 7 34.40 -45.23 0.03
CA ASN A 7 34.74 -44.77 -1.30
C ASN A 7 33.67 -43.74 -1.72
N SER A 8 33.88 -42.47 -1.40
CA SER A 8 32.99 -41.39 -1.82
C SER A 8 33.51 -40.76 -3.11
N ASN A 9 33.08 -41.34 -4.23
CA ASN A 9 33.13 -40.69 -5.52
C ASN A 9 32.08 -39.58 -5.53
N ASN A 10 32.49 -38.32 -5.46
CA ASN A 10 31.66 -37.21 -5.91
C ASN A 10 32.44 -36.44 -6.97
N SER A 11 32.23 -36.88 -8.21
CA SER A 11 32.67 -36.18 -9.40
C SER A 11 31.75 -34.98 -9.64
N SER A 12 32.38 -33.81 -9.67
CA SER A 12 32.23 -32.82 -10.74
C SER A 12 30.86 -32.20 -10.99
N GLY A 13 30.78 -30.90 -10.69
CA GLY A 13 30.56 -29.90 -11.73
C GLY A 13 29.18 -29.25 -11.81
N GLY A 14 29.22 -27.97 -12.21
CA GLY A 14 28.07 -27.14 -12.57
C GLY A 14 27.61 -26.27 -11.40
N GLY A 15 27.83 -24.96 -11.34
CA GLY A 15 27.91 -23.99 -12.42
C GLY A 15 26.63 -23.16 -12.45
N GLY A 16 26.75 -21.90 -12.04
CA GLY A 16 25.95 -20.77 -12.53
C GLY A 16 24.50 -20.62 -12.05
N GLY A 17 24.20 -19.45 -11.49
CA GLY A 17 22.82 -18.94 -11.50
C GLY A 17 22.41 -18.04 -10.34
N TYR A 18 23.12 -16.96 -10.04
CA TYR A 18 22.48 -15.84 -9.32
C TYR A 18 21.67 -15.01 -10.33
N GLY A 19 20.50 -15.51 -10.68
CA GLY A 19 19.55 -14.82 -11.56
C GLY A 19 18.39 -14.24 -10.76
N HIS A 20 18.63 -13.24 -9.91
CA HIS A 20 17.55 -12.36 -9.44
C HIS A 20 17.59 -11.05 -10.24
N GLY A 21 17.24 -11.19 -11.52
CA GLY A 21 16.85 -10.05 -12.36
C GLY A 21 15.39 -9.72 -12.11
N GLY A 22 15.07 -9.21 -10.93
CA GLY A 22 13.78 -8.61 -10.60
C GLY A 22 13.84 -7.11 -10.84
N GLY A 23 14.14 -6.71 -12.07
CA GLY A 23 13.98 -5.33 -12.52
C GLY A 23 12.52 -5.09 -12.82
N GLU A 24 11.69 -5.04 -11.79
CA GLU A 24 10.35 -4.50 -11.91
C GLU A 24 10.38 -3.07 -11.36
N ASP A 25 10.61 -2.11 -12.25
CA ASP A 25 10.09 -0.76 -12.07
C ASP A 25 8.55 -0.84 -12.15
N MET A 26 7.95 -1.53 -11.18
CA MET A 26 6.54 -1.32 -10.94
C MET A 26 6.43 0.14 -10.56
N ASN A 27 5.85 0.93 -11.47
CA ASN A 27 5.17 2.16 -11.15
C ASN A 27 4.07 1.82 -10.12
N VAL A 28 4.48 1.52 -8.89
CA VAL A 28 3.60 1.19 -7.77
C VAL A 28 2.89 2.49 -7.47
N LYS A 29 1.69 2.64 -8.04
CA LYS A 29 0.81 3.72 -7.65
C LYS A 29 0.66 3.61 -6.13
N PRO A 30 0.89 4.70 -5.39
CA PRO A 30 0.80 4.62 -3.95
C PRO A 30 -0.62 4.22 -3.56
N ALA A 31 -0.76 3.36 -2.55
CA ALA A 31 -2.07 2.77 -2.19
C ALA A 31 -3.17 3.82 -1.93
N TRP A 32 -2.79 5.02 -1.48
CA TRP A 32 -3.74 6.13 -1.31
C TRP A 32 -4.38 6.57 -2.63
N LEU A 33 -3.67 6.46 -3.76
CA LEU A 33 -4.16 6.85 -5.07
C LEU A 33 -5.20 5.84 -5.59
N GLU A 34 -4.94 4.54 -5.40
CA GLU A 34 -5.92 3.51 -5.74
C GLU A 34 -7.18 3.62 -4.88
N ARG A 35 -7.00 3.86 -3.57
CA ARG A 35 -8.14 4.11 -2.65
C ARG A 35 -8.90 5.35 -3.06
N LEU A 36 -8.22 6.46 -3.36
CA LEU A 36 -8.84 7.70 -3.83
C LEU A 36 -9.67 7.47 -5.10
N MET A 37 -9.15 6.72 -6.07
CA MET A 37 -9.85 6.42 -7.32
C MET A 37 -11.06 5.49 -7.14
N ALA A 38 -10.99 4.56 -6.18
CA ALA A 38 -12.10 3.67 -5.84
C ALA A 38 -13.16 4.33 -4.94
N GLU A 39 -12.77 5.36 -4.20
CA GLU A 39 -13.63 6.05 -3.24
C GLU A 39 -14.59 7.02 -3.94
N THR A 40 -15.87 7.00 -3.55
CA THR A 40 -16.88 7.93 -4.07
C THR A 40 -17.01 9.16 -3.17
N PHE A 41 -16.44 10.30 -3.58
CA PHE A 41 -16.47 11.57 -2.85
C PHE A 41 -17.86 12.22 -2.74
N PHE A 42 -18.84 11.73 -3.50
CA PHE A 42 -20.14 12.37 -3.64
C PHE A 42 -21.13 12.03 -2.51
N GLY A 43 -20.66 11.37 -1.44
CA GLY A 43 -21.46 11.04 -0.28
C GLY A 43 -21.50 12.16 0.77
N GLY A 44 -22.62 12.28 1.49
CA GLY A 44 -22.68 13.05 2.73
C GLY A 44 -21.89 12.38 3.85
N CYS A 45 -21.34 13.16 4.77
CA CYS A 45 -20.66 12.63 5.94
C CYS A 45 -21.65 11.89 6.86
N GLY A 46 -21.43 10.61 7.11
CA GLY A 46 -22.30 9.81 8.00
C GLY A 46 -22.35 10.31 9.44
N VAL A 47 -21.30 11.01 9.92
CA VAL A 47 -21.23 11.60 11.26
C VAL A 47 -21.87 12.99 11.29
N HIS A 48 -21.72 13.77 10.20
CA HIS A 48 -22.18 15.16 10.12
C HIS A 48 -23.36 15.36 9.17
N GLN A 49 -24.24 14.36 9.01
CA GLN A 49 -25.37 14.39 8.05
C GLN A 49 -26.27 15.61 8.25
N ASN A 50 -26.41 16.09 9.48
CA ASN A 50 -27.29 17.20 9.84
C ASN A 50 -26.63 18.59 9.72
N GLN A 51 -25.35 18.67 9.34
CA GLN A 51 -24.65 19.93 9.17
C GLN A 51 -24.78 20.47 7.74
N ARG A 52 -24.84 21.79 7.61
CA ARG A 52 -24.73 22.44 6.28
C ARG A 52 -23.30 22.23 5.76
N LYS A 53 -23.15 21.95 4.45
CA LYS A 53 -21.89 21.54 3.82
C LYS A 53 -21.31 20.24 4.41
N ASN A 54 -22.15 19.21 4.54
CA ASN A 54 -21.72 17.88 4.99
C ASN A 54 -21.11 17.01 3.88
N GLU A 55 -21.01 17.53 2.66
CA GLU A 55 -20.44 16.82 1.51
C GLU A 55 -18.98 16.43 1.77
N LYS A 56 -18.65 15.17 1.46
CA LYS A 56 -17.30 14.62 1.63
C LYS A 56 -16.39 15.03 0.46
N ASN A 57 -15.99 16.28 0.41
CA ASN A 57 -15.12 16.80 -0.65
C ASN A 57 -13.61 16.70 -0.35
N ILE A 58 -13.22 16.08 0.76
CA ILE A 58 -11.83 16.01 1.22
C ILE A 58 -11.47 14.54 1.45
N PHE A 59 -10.33 14.11 0.94
CA PHE A 59 -9.77 12.79 1.23
C PHE A 59 -8.68 12.89 2.29
N CYS A 60 -8.77 12.08 3.34
CA CYS A 60 -7.68 11.92 4.28
C CYS A 60 -6.75 10.80 3.81
N LEU A 61 -5.50 11.12 3.49
CA LEU A 61 -4.50 10.16 3.01
C LEU A 61 -4.05 9.19 4.10
N HIS A 62 -4.06 9.62 5.36
CA HIS A 62 -3.71 8.75 6.48
C HIS A 62 -4.83 7.76 6.81
N CYS A 63 -6.08 8.23 6.81
CA CYS A 63 -7.23 7.38 7.12
C CYS A 63 -7.80 6.66 5.89
N CYS A 64 -7.33 7.01 4.68
CA CYS A 64 -7.87 6.54 3.40
C CYS A 64 -9.39 6.67 3.29
N LEU A 65 -9.94 7.81 3.73
CA LEU A 65 -11.40 8.03 3.83
C LEU A 65 -11.80 9.41 3.30
N SER A 66 -12.98 9.44 2.68
CA SER A 66 -13.68 10.64 2.26
C SER A 66 -14.38 11.30 3.45
N ILE A 67 -14.01 12.55 3.76
CA ILE A 67 -14.44 13.33 4.92
C ILE A 67 -14.99 14.69 4.50
N CYS A 68 -15.84 15.28 5.35
CA CYS A 68 -16.38 16.63 5.15
C CYS A 68 -15.51 17.69 5.85
N PRO A 69 -15.70 18.99 5.56
CA PRO A 69 -14.97 20.08 6.24
C PRO A 69 -15.14 20.07 7.78
N HIS A 70 -16.23 19.53 8.32
CA HIS A 70 -16.41 19.42 9.77
C HIS A 70 -15.51 18.35 10.40
N CYS A 71 -15.14 17.31 9.65
CA CYS A 71 -14.20 16.28 10.10
C CYS A 71 -12.75 16.79 10.13
N LEU A 72 -12.44 17.91 9.47
CA LEU A 72 -11.07 18.45 9.42
C LEU A 72 -10.46 18.68 10.80
N SER A 73 -11.27 19.11 11.77
CA SER A 73 -10.82 19.33 13.14
C SER A 73 -10.23 18.06 13.78
N SER A 74 -10.79 16.89 13.47
CA SER A 74 -10.30 15.59 13.96
C SER A 74 -9.13 15.05 13.12
N HIS A 75 -8.99 15.51 11.88
CA HIS A 75 -7.94 15.10 10.94
C HIS A 75 -6.86 16.17 10.74
N ARG A 76 -6.78 17.16 11.64
CA ARG A 76 -5.78 18.24 11.66
C ARG A 76 -4.32 17.77 11.44
N PRO A 77 -3.85 16.66 12.04
CA PRO A 77 -2.48 16.21 11.85
C PRO A 77 -2.28 15.39 10.57
N HIS A 78 -3.34 15.03 9.87
CA HIS A 78 -3.25 14.16 8.71
C HIS A 78 -3.06 14.94 7.41
N PRO A 79 -2.34 14.39 6.43
CA PRO A 79 -2.31 14.93 5.09
C PRO A 79 -3.67 14.75 4.41
N LEU A 80 -4.18 15.83 3.82
CA LEU A 80 -5.52 15.93 3.24
C LEU A 80 -5.40 16.33 1.77
N LEU A 81 -6.23 15.72 0.92
CA LEU A 81 -6.36 16.06 -0.50
C LEU A 81 -7.76 16.62 -0.74
N GLN A 82 -7.86 17.81 -1.31
CA GLN A 82 -9.14 18.44 -1.63
C GLN A 82 -9.31 18.39 -3.15
N GLY A 83 -10.35 17.67 -3.63
CA GLY A 83 -10.67 17.62 -5.05
C GLY A 83 -11.32 18.94 -5.46
N ASN A 84 -10.66 19.70 -6.34
CA ASN A 84 -11.21 20.93 -6.91
C ASN A 84 -11.99 20.64 -8.19
#